data_AF-A0A0R2KFP1-F1
#
_entry.id   AF-A0A0R2KFP1-F1
#
_cell.length_a   1.000
_cell.length_b   1.000
_cell.length_c   1.000
_cell.angle_alpha   90.00
_cell.angle_beta   90.00
_cell.angle_gamma   90.00
#
_symmetry.space_group_name_H-M   'P 1'
#
loop_
_entity.id
_entity.type
_entity.pdbx_description
1 polymer ?
#
loop_
_entity_poly.entity_id
_entity_poly.type
_entity_poly.pdbx_seq_one_letter_code
_entity_poly.pdbx_strand_id
1 'polypeptide(L)' 'MKLNFNKHSAGAWLTLSGAIIAAITGVLSALGVSIDNNTVGSVSGVISAVISALTAFGILTAPTDKKGE' A
#
# COMPACT_ATOMS: atom_id res chain seq x y z
N MET A 1 -13.51 -3.42 -15.80
CA MET A 1 -12.48 -4.18 -15.05
C MET A 1 -12.89 -4.18 -13.59
N LYS A 2 -13.33 -5.32 -13.04
CA LYS A 2 -13.76 -5.42 -11.64
C LYS A 2 -12.48 -5.60 -10.81
N LEU A 3 -12.05 -4.56 -10.09
CA LEU A 3 -10.92 -4.65 -9.17
C LEU A 3 -11.30 -5.62 -8.04
N ASN A 4 -10.86 -6.87 -8.15
CA ASN A 4 -11.12 -7.90 -7.14
C ASN A 4 -10.14 -7.69 -5.98
N PHE A 5 -10.42 -6.68 -5.15
CA PHE A 5 -9.58 -6.30 -4.03
C PHE A 5 -9.80 -7.25 -2.86
N ASN A 6 -8.81 -8.09 -2.56
CA ASN A 6 -8.84 -8.90 -1.36
C ASN A 6 -8.54 -8.01 -0.14
N LYS A 7 -9.60 -7.50 0.52
CA LYS A 7 -9.55 -6.64 1.70
C LYS A 7 -8.85 -7.24 2.93
N HIS A 8 -8.58 -8.55 2.93
CA HIS A 8 -7.83 -9.21 4.00
C HIS A 8 -6.36 -9.42 3.65
N SER A 9 -5.95 -9.26 2.38
CA SER A 9 -4.57 -9.52 1.96
C SER A 9 -3.65 -8.33 2.26
N ALA A 10 -2.61 -8.57 3.06
CA ALA A 10 -1.55 -7.59 3.31
C ALA A 10 -0.89 -7.10 2.02
N GLY A 11 -0.72 -7.98 1.03
CA GLY A 11 -0.18 -7.64 -0.29
C GLY A 11 -1.08 -6.70 -1.07
N ALA A 12 -2.41 -6.91 -1.02
CA ALA A 12 -3.36 -6.02 -1.68
C ALA A 12 -3.34 -4.62 -1.06
N TRP A 13 -3.24 -4.50 0.26
CA TRP A 13 -3.12 -3.21 0.95
C TRP A 13 -1.82 -2.48 0.63
N LEU A 14 -0.70 -3.19 0.49
CA LEU A 14 0.57 -2.59 0.06
C LEU A 14 0.46 -2.04 -1.38
N THR A 15 -0.10 -2.82 -2.31
CA THR A 15 -0.31 -2.38 -3.69
C THR A 15 -1.26 -1.19 -3.78
N LEU A 16 -2.36 -1.20 -3.02
CA LEU A 16 -3.30 -0.08 -2.95
C LEU A 16 -2.62 1.19 -2.44
N SER A 17 -1.89 1.07 -1.34
CA SER A 17 -1.23 2.22 -0.71
C SER A 17 -0.15 2.80 -1.61
N GLY A 18 0.63 1.95 -2.28
CA GLY A 18 1.60 2.37 -3.29
C GLY A 18 0.95 3.08 -4.47
N ALA A 19 -0.20 2.58 -4.96
CA ALA A 19 -0.95 3.22 -6.04
C ALA A 19 -1.50 4.60 -5.64
N ILE A 20 -1.99 4.74 -4.40
CA ILE A 20 -2.46 6.02 -3.85
C ILE A 20 -1.30 7.02 -3.76
N ILE A 21 -0.15 6.61 -3.21
CA ILE A 21 1.03 7.47 -3.09
C ILE A 21 1.52 7.89 -4.48
N ALA A 22 1.56 6.97 -5.44
CA ALA A 22 1.98 7.27 -6.82
C ALA A 22 1.02 8.24 -7.51
N ALA A 23 -0.30 8.07 -7.33
CA ALA A 23 -1.30 8.98 -7.89
C ALA A 23 -1.18 10.38 -7.29
N ILE A 24 -1.06 10.49 -5.97
CA ILE A 24 -0.91 11.77 -5.26
C ILE A 24 0.40 12.45 -5.69
N THR A 25 1.52 11.72 -5.69
CA THR A 25 2.83 12.23 -6.11
C THR A 25 2.81 12.70 -7.57
N GLY A 26 2.16 11.95 -8.45
CA GLY A 26 1.99 12.31 -9.85
C GLY A 26 1.18 13.59 -10.05
N VAL A 27 0.06 13.75 -9.34
CA VAL A 27 -0.77 14.97 -9.42
C VAL A 27 -0.03 16.19 -8.88
N LEU A 28 0.62 16.07 -7.72
CA LEU A 28 1.40 17.16 -7.10
C LEU A 28 2.60 17.56 -7.97
N SER A 29 3.31 16.58 -8.55
CA SER A 29 4.40 16.84 -9.49
C SER A 29 3.91 17.56 -10.76
N ALA A 30 2.74 17.18 -11.29
CA ALA A 30 2.12 17.85 -12.43
C ALA A 30 1.70 19.30 -12.12
N LEU A 31 1.40 19.60 -10.85
CA LEU A 31 1.11 20.96 -10.36
C LEU A 31 2.38 21.77 -10.02
N GLY A 32 3.57 21.21 -10.24
CA GLY A 32 4.85 21.86 -9.95
C GLY A 32 5.24 21.84 -8.47
N VAL A 33 4.55 21.06 -7.64
CA VAL A 33 4.90 20.89 -6.22
C VAL A 33 6.07 19.92 -6.14
N SER A 34 7.21 20.42 -5.65
CA SER A 34 8.38 19.59 -5.40
C SER A 34 8.14 18.75 -4.15
N ILE A 35 7.91 17.45 -4.35
CA ILE A 35 7.78 16.50 -3.25
C ILE A 35 9.17 15.98 -2.89
N ASP A 36 9.48 16.06 -1.60
CA ASP A 36 10.70 15.50 -1.06
C ASP A 36 10.62 13.97 -1.02
N ASN A 37 11.58 13.29 -1.66
CA ASN A 37 11.65 11.83 -1.72
C ASN A 37 11.82 11.18 -0.33
N ASN A 38 12.40 11.90 0.64
CA ASN A 38 12.51 11.46 2.02
C ASN A 38 11.13 11.42 2.69
N THR A 39 10.24 12.37 2.37
CA THR A 39 8.85 12.35 2.85
C THR A 39 8.09 11.17 2.27
N VAL A 40 8.23 10.89 0.97
CA VAL A 40 7.60 9.72 0.31
C VAL A 40 8.10 8.41 0.93
N GLY A 41 9.42 8.29 1.14
CA GLY A 41 10.04 7.13 1.78
C GLY A 41 9.54 6.92 3.22
N SER A 42 9.44 8.01 3.99
CA SER A 42 8.93 7.98 5.37
C SER A 42 7.47 7.51 5.43
N VAL A 43 6.61 8.03 4.54
CA VAL A 43 5.19 7.63 4.46
C VAL A 43 5.06 6.16 4.05
N SER A 44 5.82 5.72 3.06
CA SER A 44 5.86 4.31 2.62
C SER A 44 6.30 3.36 3.75
N GLY A 45 7.32 3.77 4.52
CA GLY A 45 7.81 3.02 5.68
C GLY A 45 6.77 2.89 6.79
N VAL A 46 6.08 3.98 7.14
CA VAL A 46 5.00 3.97 8.13
C VAL A 46 3.86 3.05 7.69
N ILE A 47 3.43 3.13 6.43
CA ILE A 47 2.36 2.29 5.91
C ILE A 47 2.76 0.81 5.93
N SER A 48 4.00 0.49 5.56
CA SER A 48 4.51 -0.88 5.60
C SER A 48 4.56 -1.42 7.03
N ALA A 49 4.97 -0.59 8.00
CA ALA A 49 4.98 -0.96 9.42
C ALA A 49 3.56 -1.21 9.95
N VAL A 50 2.59 -0.36 9.58
CA VAL A 50 1.17 -0.52 9.95
C VAL A 50 0.59 -1.80 9.36
N ILE A 51 0.83 -2.07 8.07
CA ILE A 51 0.36 -3.30 7.41
C ILE A 51 1.01 -4.53 8.05
N SER A 52 2.30 -4.46 8.37
CA SER A 52 3.01 -5.55 9.07
C SER A 52 2.42 -5.79 10.46
N ALA A 53 2.12 -4.74 11.22
CA ALA A 53 1.46 -4.85 12.52
C ALA A 53 0.05 -5.46 12.39
N LEU A 54 -0.78 -4.94 11.48
CA LEU A 54 -2.11 -5.48 11.19
C LEU A 54 -2.06 -6.96 10.76
N THR A 55 -0.99 -7.36 10.06
CA THR A 55 -0.76 -8.75 9.66
C THR A 55 -0.37 -9.62 10.87
N ALA A 56 0.50 -9.12 11.73
CA ALA A 56 0.90 -9.80 12.97
C ALA A 56 -0.27 -9.97 13.96
N PHE A 57 -1.20 -9.01 13.99
CA PHE A 57 -2.44 -9.09 14.77
C PHE A 57 -3.54 -9.94 14.09
N GLY A 58 -3.28 -10.52 12.91
CA GLY A 58 -4.23 -11.34 12.17
C GLY A 58 -5.44 -10.57 11.59
N ILE A 59 -5.42 -9.23 11.64
CA ILE A 59 -6.43 -8.37 11.03
C ILE A 59 -6.29 -8.43 9.50
N LEU A 60 -5.04 -8.43 9.03
CA LEU A 60 -4.68 -8.78 7.68
C LEU A 60 -4.14 -10.21 7.68
N THR A 61 -4.62 -11.03 6.77
CA THR A 61 -4.04 -12.35 6.52
C THR A 61 -2.71 -12.14 5.78
N ALA A 62 -1.64 -12.79 6.25
CA ALA A 62 -0.38 -12.90 5.51
C ALA A 62 -0.65 -13.35 4.07
N PRO A 63 0.22 -13.03 3.09
CA PRO A 63 -0.03 -13.38 1.69
C PRO A 63 0.14 -14.89 1.51
N THR A 64 -0.89 -15.63 1.86
CA THR A 64 -1.11 -16.97 1.36
C THR A 64 -2.27 -16.85 0.39
N ASP A 65 -1.94 -16.47 -0.84
CA ASP A 65 -2.32 -17.37 -1.92
C ASP A 65 -1.71 -18.75 -1.60
N LYS A 66 -2.42 -19.53 -0.78
CA LYS A 66 -2.63 -20.94 -1.10
C LYS A 66 -4.02 -20.90 -1.72
N LYS A 67 -4.14 -20.98 -3.04
CA LYS A 67 -4.04 -22.26 -3.77
C LYS A 67 -4.43 -23.43 -2.85
N GLY A 68 -5.72 -23.72 -2.86
CA GLY A 68 -6.35 -24.92 -2.28
C GLY A 68 -7.85 -24.75 -2.55
N GLU A 69 -8.51 -25.52 -3.42
CA GLU A 69 -8.16 -26.68 -4.24
C GLU A 69 -8.51 -26.43 -5.72
#